data_AF-A0A522DC48-F1
#
_entry.id   AF-A0A522DC48-F1
#
_cell.length_a   1.000
_cell.length_b   1.000
_cell.length_c   1.000
_cell.angle_alpha   90.00
_cell.angle_beta   90.00
_cell.angle_gamma   90.00
#
_symmetry.space_group_name_H-M   'P 1'
#
loop_
_entity.id
_entity.type
_entity.pdbx_description
1 polymer ?
#
loop_
_entity_poly.entity_id
_entity_poly.type
_entity_poly.pdbx_seq_one_letter_code
_entity_poly.pdbx_strand_id
1 'polypeptide(L)'
;NIPIYVTSLVFAAFIAILASLVYLLKKQRDGFTQFILGKVPRKWVDRFMNEGRWEKVRALDYEIGFIFSSAENIRKFYLSLFIHYASGLAASSLEIYLIIIFAGKDITLVHSMFLYLFSMLLTSIVFFMPANLGTSEGSYSLALKFLGYDPAIGLTVGIIRRLRTFAWAGIGILILFYAGLLKKKEGAQQ
;
A
#
# COMPACT_ATOMS: atom_id res chain seq x y z
N ASN A 1 22.75 -10.03 17.69
CA ASN A 1 23.26 -8.88 16.93
C ASN A 1 22.75 -8.94 15.51
N ILE A 2 21.77 -8.08 15.21
CA ILE A 2 21.34 -7.88 13.82
C ILE A 2 22.57 -7.40 13.07
N PRO A 3 22.88 -7.96 11.90
CA PRO A 3 23.90 -7.35 11.10
C PRO A 3 23.35 -5.99 10.64
N ILE A 4 23.96 -4.91 11.13
CA ILE A 4 23.55 -3.52 10.85
C ILE A 4 23.28 -3.31 9.36
N TYR A 5 24.03 -4.00 8.49
CA TYR A 5 23.85 -3.98 7.05
C TYR A 5 22.44 -4.40 6.59
N VAL A 6 21.77 -5.37 7.22
CA VAL A 6 20.41 -5.82 6.81
C VAL A 6 19.38 -4.74 7.13
N THR A 7 19.40 -4.22 8.35
CA THR A 7 18.50 -3.14 8.78
C THR A 7 18.72 -1.91 7.92
N SER A 8 19.97 -1.48 7.76
CA SER A 8 20.32 -0.33 6.91
C SER A 8 19.92 -0.55 5.46
N LEU A 9 20.08 -1.75 4.90
CA LEU A 9 19.68 -2.07 3.53
C LEU A 9 18.16 -1.93 3.33
N VAL A 10 17.35 -2.45 4.26
CA VAL A 10 15.88 -2.36 4.16
C VAL A 10 15.41 -0.91 4.24
N PHE A 11 15.93 -0.13 5.19
CA PHE A 11 15.61 1.29 5.28
C PHE A 11 16.12 2.07 4.05
N ALA A 12 17.32 1.77 3.55
CA ALA A 12 17.86 2.39 2.35
C ALA A 12 17.04 2.03 1.11
N ALA A 13 16.62 0.77 0.95
CA ALA A 13 15.75 0.34 -0.14
C ALA A 13 14.39 1.05 -0.09
N PHE A 14 13.80 1.19 1.10
CA PHE A 14 12.57 1.93 1.29
C PHE A 14 12.73 3.43 0.94
N ILE A 15 13.80 4.07 1.41
CA ILE A 15 14.13 5.46 1.05
C ILE A 15 14.35 5.59 -0.46
N ALA A 16 15.04 4.65 -1.10
CA ALA A 16 15.27 4.65 -2.54
C ALA A 16 13.97 4.50 -3.33
N ILE A 17 13.05 3.64 -2.89
CA ILE A 17 11.73 3.49 -3.48
C ILE A 17 10.92 4.78 -3.31
N LEU A 18 10.89 5.37 -2.12
CA LEU A 18 10.23 6.66 -1.89
C LEU A 18 10.84 7.77 -2.75
N ALA A 19 12.16 7.86 -2.83
CA ALA A 19 12.86 8.83 -3.67
C ALA A 19 12.55 8.60 -5.16
N SER A 20 12.49 7.33 -5.61
CA SER A 20 12.10 6.99 -6.99
C SER A 20 10.66 7.38 -7.28
N LEU A 21 9.74 7.19 -6.33
CA LEU A 21 8.34 7.62 -6.43
C LEU A 21 8.25 9.14 -6.53
N VAL A 22 8.91 9.88 -5.63
CA VAL A 22 8.96 11.36 -5.67
C VAL A 22 9.60 11.85 -6.97
N TYR A 23 10.66 11.19 -7.45
CA TYR A 23 11.28 11.51 -8.73
C TYR A 23 10.34 11.25 -9.91
N LEU A 24 9.65 10.11 -9.94
CA LEU A 24 8.66 9.78 -10.97
C LEU A 24 7.48 10.76 -10.94
N LEU A 25 7.00 11.14 -9.76
CA LEU A 25 5.96 12.15 -9.59
C LEU A 25 6.42 13.54 -10.06
N LYS A 26 7.66 13.93 -9.74
CA LYS A 26 8.26 15.17 -10.23
C LYS A 26 8.46 15.15 -11.75
N LYS A 27 8.82 13.99 -12.31
CA LYS A 27 8.95 13.76 -13.76
C LYS A 27 7.60 13.65 -14.47
N GLN A 28 6.54 13.27 -13.76
CA GLN A 28 5.16 13.26 -14.26
C GLN A 28 4.69 14.67 -14.66
N ARG A 29 5.24 15.71 -14.03
CA ARG A 29 5.07 17.11 -14.42
C ARG A 29 5.41 17.39 -15.89
N ASP A 30 6.29 16.60 -16.50
CA ASP A 30 6.79 16.81 -17.86
C ASP A 30 6.08 15.94 -18.92
N GLY A 31 4.94 15.32 -18.60
CA GLY A 31 4.12 14.58 -19.57
C GLY A 31 4.39 13.07 -19.66
N PHE A 32 4.50 12.40 -18.51
CA PHE A 32 4.74 10.95 -18.42
C PHE A 32 3.74 10.09 -19.20
N THR A 33 2.46 10.46 -19.28
CA THR A 33 1.48 9.70 -20.08
C THR A 33 1.80 9.75 -21.57
N GLN A 34 2.19 10.92 -22.09
CA GLN A 34 2.61 11.06 -23.49
C GLN A 34 3.90 10.28 -23.77
N PHE A 35 4.83 10.23 -22.81
CA PHE A 35 6.06 9.44 -22.92
C PHE A 35 5.79 7.92 -22.97
N ILE A 36 4.89 7.41 -22.13
CA ILE A 36 4.51 5.98 -22.14
C ILE A 36 3.73 5.64 -23.42
N LEU A 37 2.73 6.44 -23.78
CA LEU A 37 1.92 6.22 -24.98
C LEU A 37 2.77 6.30 -26.26
N GLY A 38 3.82 7.14 -26.29
CA GLY A 38 4.76 7.22 -27.40
C GLY A 38 5.67 6.00 -27.57
N LYS A 39 5.85 5.17 -26.53
CA LYS A 39 6.66 3.94 -26.59
C LYS A 39 5.86 2.68 -26.92
N VAL A 40 4.53 2.72 -26.87
CA VAL A 40 3.70 1.57 -27.20
C VAL A 40 3.44 1.54 -28.72
N PRO A 41 3.64 0.39 -29.41
CA PRO A 41 3.36 0.28 -30.83
C PRO A 41 1.89 0.63 -31.14
N ARG A 42 1.63 1.57 -32.05
CA ARG A 42 0.27 2.02 -32.40
C ARG A 42 -0.69 0.88 -32.75
N LYS A 43 -0.20 -0.18 -33.40
CA LYS A 43 -0.98 -1.39 -33.73
C LYS A 43 -1.59 -2.10 -32.51
N TRP A 44 -0.95 -2.03 -31.34
CA TRP A 44 -1.49 -2.59 -30.09
C TRP A 44 -2.49 -1.64 -29.45
N VAL A 45 -2.21 -0.34 -29.50
CA VAL A 45 -3.09 0.71 -28.98
C VAL A 45 -4.42 0.67 -29.74
N ASP A 46 -4.40 0.67 -31.06
CA ASP A 46 -5.61 0.70 -31.89
C ASP A 46 -6.43 -0.61 -31.81
N ARG A 47 -5.78 -1.73 -31.49
CA ARG A 47 -6.45 -3.03 -31.31
C ARG A 47 -7.16 -3.16 -29.96
N PHE A 48 -6.67 -2.46 -28.93
CA PHE A 48 -7.21 -2.53 -27.56
C PHE A 48 -7.97 -1.26 -27.14
N MET A 49 -7.94 -0.17 -27.91
CA MET A 49 -8.54 1.10 -27.50
C MET A 49 -9.80 1.42 -28.30
N ASN A 50 -10.95 1.32 -27.64
CA ASN A 50 -12.23 1.79 -28.16
C ASN A 50 -12.46 3.25 -27.75
N GLU A 51 -13.37 3.98 -28.41
CA GLU A 51 -13.68 5.39 -28.10
C GLU A 51 -13.99 5.63 -26.62
N GLY A 52 -14.78 4.76 -25.97
CA GLY A 52 -15.07 4.87 -24.54
C GLY A 52 -13.88 4.58 -23.61
N ARG A 53 -12.85 3.83 -24.06
CA ARG A 53 -11.60 3.65 -23.28
C ARG A 53 -10.70 4.88 -23.43
N TRP A 54 -10.67 5.47 -24.63
CA TRP A 54 -9.97 6.73 -24.88
C TRP A 54 -10.53 7.87 -24.03
N GLU A 55 -11.84 7.93 -23.83
CA GLU A 55 -12.46 8.93 -22.97
C GLU A 55 -12.01 8.80 -21.51
N LYS A 56 -12.00 7.57 -20.97
CA LYS A 56 -11.47 7.32 -19.61
C LYS A 56 -9.99 7.67 -19.48
N VAL A 57 -9.18 7.35 -20.48
CA VAL A 57 -7.75 7.71 -20.49
C VAL A 57 -7.58 9.22 -20.49
N ARG A 58 -8.36 9.97 -21.29
CA ARG A 58 -8.35 11.43 -21.28
C ARG A 58 -8.81 12.02 -19.95
N ALA A 59 -9.84 11.44 -19.33
CA ALA A 59 -10.31 11.85 -18.01
C ALA A 59 -9.23 11.65 -16.93
N LEU A 60 -8.56 10.49 -16.92
CA LEU A 60 -7.42 10.22 -16.03
C LEU A 60 -6.26 11.19 -16.29
N ASP A 61 -5.92 11.48 -17.55
CA ASP A 61 -4.88 12.44 -17.90
C ASP A 61 -5.21 13.85 -17.43
N TYR A 62 -6.47 14.26 -17.52
CA TYR A 62 -6.94 15.54 -17.00
C TYR A 62 -6.83 15.60 -15.47
N GLU A 63 -7.27 14.55 -14.76
CA GLU A 63 -7.16 14.48 -13.29
C GLU A 63 -5.70 14.50 -12.82
N ILE A 64 -4.83 13.74 -13.49
CA ILE A 64 -3.38 13.76 -13.21
C ILE A 64 -2.82 15.16 -13.50
N GLY A 65 -3.14 15.76 -14.65
CA GLY A 65 -2.73 17.11 -15.01
C GLY A 65 -3.21 18.18 -14.03
N PHE A 66 -4.41 18.03 -13.48
CA PHE A 66 -4.97 18.94 -12.48
C PHE A 66 -4.15 18.98 -11.18
N ILE A 67 -3.59 17.84 -10.75
CA ILE A 67 -2.70 17.79 -9.58
C ILE A 67 -1.45 18.66 -9.79
N PHE A 68 -0.92 18.69 -11.02
CA PHE A 68 0.29 19.44 -11.39
C PHE A 68 0.02 20.87 -11.87
N SER A 69 -1.25 21.28 -12.00
CA SER A 69 -1.64 22.58 -12.55
C SER A 69 -1.27 23.79 -11.69
N SER A 70 -1.11 23.61 -10.37
CA SER A 70 -0.78 24.68 -9.42
C SER A 70 0.17 24.21 -8.32
N ALA A 71 1.02 25.12 -7.84
CA ALA A 71 1.90 24.89 -6.69
C ALA A 71 1.11 24.54 -5.41
N GLU A 72 -0.14 25.00 -5.30
CA GLU A 72 -1.01 24.65 -4.17
C GLU A 72 -1.52 23.21 -4.26
N ASN A 73 -1.99 22.79 -5.44
CA ASN A 73 -2.52 21.44 -5.66
C ASN A 73 -1.45 20.37 -5.44
N ILE A 74 -0.24 20.60 -5.94
CA ILE A 74 0.87 19.66 -5.75
C ILE A 74 1.27 19.58 -4.27
N ARG A 75 1.19 20.69 -3.52
CA ARG A 75 1.43 20.70 -2.07
C ARG A 75 0.35 19.89 -1.33
N LYS A 76 -0.93 20.07 -1.66
CA LYS A 76 -2.03 19.28 -1.10
C LYS A 76 -1.85 17.79 -1.38
N PHE A 77 -1.41 17.44 -2.59
CA PHE A 77 -1.11 16.06 -2.99
C PHE A 77 0.03 15.46 -2.14
N TYR A 78 1.18 16.15 -2.01
CA TYR A 78 2.27 15.67 -1.17
C TYR A 78 1.90 15.58 0.31
N LEU A 79 1.09 16.50 0.81
CA LEU A 79 0.59 16.45 2.19
C LEU A 79 -0.33 15.24 2.40
N SER A 80 -1.25 14.99 1.47
CA SER A 80 -2.11 13.80 1.49
C SER A 80 -1.28 12.52 1.45
N LEU A 81 -0.27 12.46 0.58
CA LEU A 81 0.66 11.34 0.47
C LEU A 81 1.40 11.10 1.79
N PHE A 82 1.97 12.17 2.37
CA PHE A 82 2.68 12.12 3.64
C PHE A 82 1.78 11.62 4.77
N ILE A 83 0.58 12.20 4.92
CA ILE A 83 -0.37 11.80 5.96
C ILE A 83 -0.75 10.33 5.79
N HIS A 84 -1.03 9.88 4.57
CA HIS A 84 -1.40 8.50 4.29
C HIS A 84 -0.30 7.51 4.70
N TYR A 85 0.93 7.71 4.24
CA TYR A 85 2.03 6.79 4.54
C TYR A 85 2.54 6.91 5.98
N ALA A 86 2.61 8.12 6.54
CA ALA A 86 3.06 8.33 7.91
C ALA A 86 2.08 7.73 8.93
N SER A 87 0.78 7.96 8.74
CA SER A 87 -0.24 7.36 9.61
C SER A 87 -0.28 5.83 9.47
N GLY A 88 -0.20 5.32 8.23
CA GLY A 88 -0.13 3.89 7.96
C GLY A 88 1.08 3.21 8.60
N LEU A 89 2.27 3.81 8.47
CA LEU A 89 3.51 3.33 9.08
C LEU A 89 3.43 3.36 10.61
N ALA A 90 3.01 4.48 11.20
CA ALA A 90 2.92 4.64 12.64
C ALA A 90 1.93 3.64 13.25
N ALA A 91 0.70 3.59 12.73
CA ALA A 91 -0.34 2.71 13.23
C ALA A 91 0.03 1.22 13.04
N SER A 92 0.57 0.85 11.88
CA SER A 92 0.94 -0.55 11.61
C SER A 92 2.14 -1.01 12.44
N SER A 93 3.13 -0.14 12.64
CA SER A 93 4.31 -0.49 13.45
C SER A 93 3.95 -0.58 14.92
N LEU A 94 3.06 0.29 15.41
CA LEU A 94 2.52 0.22 16.76
C LEU A 94 1.68 -1.05 16.96
N GLU A 95 0.84 -1.40 16.00
CA GLU A 95 0.07 -2.64 16.04
C GLU A 95 0.98 -3.87 16.15
N ILE A 96 1.98 -4.02 15.26
CA ILE A 96 2.92 -5.15 15.31
C ILE A 96 3.67 -5.18 16.65
N TYR A 97 4.08 -4.01 17.14
CA TYR A 97 4.73 -3.89 18.44
C TYR A 97 3.85 -4.46 19.55
N LEU A 98 2.59 -4.00 19.64
CA LEU A 98 1.65 -4.45 20.65
C LEU A 98 1.36 -5.95 20.56
N ILE A 99 1.21 -6.50 19.35
CA ILE A 99 1.00 -7.94 19.15
C ILE A 99 2.18 -8.73 19.73
N ILE A 100 3.41 -8.31 19.48
CA ILE A 100 4.60 -9.04 19.94
C ILE A 100 4.82 -8.88 21.45
N ILE A 101 4.57 -7.69 22.01
CA ILE A 101 4.59 -7.47 23.47
C ILE A 101 3.56 -8.36 24.16
N PHE A 102 2.32 -8.42 23.67
CA PHE A 102 1.28 -9.28 24.24
C PHE A 102 1.55 -10.79 24.02
N ALA A 103 2.39 -11.14 23.05
CA ALA A 103 2.90 -12.50 22.88
C ALA A 103 4.04 -12.84 23.87
N GLY A 104 4.40 -11.93 24.79
CA GLY A 104 5.40 -12.16 25.84
C GLY A 104 6.84 -11.98 25.37
N LYS A 105 7.07 -11.16 24.34
CA LYS A 105 8.40 -10.92 23.78
C LYS A 105 8.73 -9.44 23.75
N ASP A 106 9.90 -9.10 24.27
CA ASP A 106 10.40 -7.73 24.25
C ASP A 106 11.06 -7.41 22.90
N ILE A 107 10.49 -6.43 22.21
CA ILE A 107 11.04 -5.85 20.98
C ILE A 107 11.02 -4.34 21.09
N THR A 108 11.85 -3.66 20.30
CA THR A 108 11.81 -2.20 20.19
C THR A 108 10.79 -1.76 19.12
N LEU A 109 10.31 -0.52 19.21
CA LEU A 109 9.48 0.07 18.14
C LEU A 109 10.21 0.10 16.79
N VAL A 110 11.54 0.22 16.78
CA VAL A 110 12.33 0.17 15.54
C VAL A 110 12.29 -1.22 14.91
N HIS A 111 12.27 -2.29 15.72
CA HIS A 111 12.09 -3.65 15.21
C HIS A 111 10.71 -3.87 14.60
N SER A 112 9.63 -3.37 15.23
CA SER A 112 8.30 -3.49 14.64
C SER A 112 8.14 -2.66 13.36
N MET A 113 8.76 -1.48 13.28
CA MET A 113 8.86 -0.70 12.04
C MET A 113 9.60 -1.47 10.94
N PHE A 114 10.73 -2.10 11.27
CA PHE A 114 11.45 -2.96 10.33
C PHE A 114 10.58 -4.11 9.82
N LEU A 115 9.84 -4.80 10.71
CA LEU A 115 8.90 -5.86 10.34
C LEU A 115 7.86 -5.37 9.33
N TYR A 116 7.24 -4.21 9.58
CA TYR A 116 6.24 -3.63 8.69
C TYR A 116 6.82 -3.28 7.32
N LEU A 117 7.94 -2.55 7.30
CA LEU A 117 8.59 -2.12 6.06
C LEU A 117 9.09 -3.32 5.25
N PHE A 118 9.71 -4.30 5.92
CA PHE A 118 10.13 -5.54 5.27
C PHE A 118 8.94 -6.29 4.66
N SER A 119 7.83 -6.41 5.39
CA SER A 119 6.61 -7.05 4.89
C SER A 119 6.03 -6.31 3.68
N MET A 120 5.99 -4.98 3.73
CA MET A 120 5.54 -4.15 2.62
C MET A 120 6.41 -4.37 1.37
N LEU A 121 7.74 -4.33 1.52
CA LEU A 121 8.68 -4.56 0.42
C LEU A 121 8.56 -5.97 -0.16
N LEU A 122 8.51 -6.99 0.70
CA LEU A 122 8.38 -8.38 0.24
C LEU A 122 7.07 -8.57 -0.51
N THR A 123 5.96 -8.05 0.02
CA THR A 123 4.65 -8.12 -0.62
C THR A 123 4.62 -7.45 -1.99
N SER A 124 5.34 -6.34 -2.18
CA SER A 124 5.48 -5.71 -3.50
C SER A 124 6.21 -6.60 -4.52
N ILE A 125 7.14 -7.46 -4.08
CA ILE A 125 7.86 -8.40 -4.95
C ILE A 125 6.97 -9.61 -5.30
N VAL A 126 6.22 -10.14 -4.32
CA VAL A 126 5.28 -11.27 -4.49
C VAL A 126 3.83 -10.83 -4.75
N PHE A 127 3.64 -9.74 -5.50
CA PHE A 127 2.31 -9.14 -5.75
C PHE A 127 1.31 -10.08 -6.45
N PHE A 128 1.79 -11.15 -7.09
CA PHE A 128 0.97 -12.13 -7.80
C PHE A 128 0.33 -13.17 -6.88
N MET A 129 0.59 -13.12 -5.58
CA MET A 129 0.13 -14.12 -4.63
C MET A 129 -1.33 -13.86 -4.20
N PRO A 130 -2.26 -14.82 -4.38
CA PRO A 130 -3.68 -14.61 -4.11
C PRO A 130 -3.90 -14.33 -2.62
N ALA A 131 -4.61 -13.23 -2.33
CA ALA A 131 -4.86 -12.72 -0.97
C ALA A 131 -3.59 -12.60 -0.09
N ASN A 132 -2.41 -12.51 -0.71
CA ASN A 132 -1.11 -12.56 -0.05
C ASN A 132 -0.96 -13.74 0.92
N LEU A 133 -1.67 -14.86 0.71
CA LEU A 133 -1.71 -16.01 1.61
C LEU A 133 -0.34 -16.63 1.75
N GLY A 134 0.23 -16.65 2.96
CA GLY A 134 1.60 -17.10 3.21
C GLY A 134 2.67 -16.03 2.95
N THR A 135 2.38 -14.97 2.18
CA THR A 135 3.31 -13.85 1.98
C THR A 135 3.39 -13.03 3.26
N SER A 136 2.24 -12.66 3.83
CA SER A 136 2.20 -11.85 5.06
C SER A 136 2.89 -12.58 6.22
N GLU A 137 2.48 -13.82 6.50
CA GLU A 137 3.06 -14.66 7.55
C GLU A 137 4.54 -14.91 7.32
N GLY A 138 4.90 -15.35 6.11
CA GLY A 138 6.28 -15.62 5.73
C GLY A 138 7.15 -14.37 5.84
N SER A 139 6.63 -13.20 5.46
CA SER A 139 7.37 -11.94 5.55
C SER A 139 7.71 -11.56 6.99
N TYR A 140 6.77 -11.68 7.93
CA TYR A 140 7.04 -11.39 9.35
C TYR A 140 7.95 -12.44 9.98
N SER A 141 7.76 -13.72 9.66
CA SER A 141 8.62 -14.80 10.14
C SER A 141 10.06 -14.64 9.65
N LEU A 142 10.24 -14.28 8.38
CA LEU A 142 11.57 -13.99 7.81
C LEU A 142 12.19 -12.72 8.42
N ALA A 143 11.41 -11.65 8.58
CA ALA A 143 11.88 -10.44 9.24
C ALA A 143 12.36 -10.71 10.67
N LEU A 144 11.57 -11.46 11.46
CA LEU A 144 11.94 -11.84 12.82
C LEU A 144 13.16 -12.75 12.86
N LYS A 145 13.29 -13.67 11.90
CA LYS A 145 14.49 -14.49 11.75
C LYS A 145 15.74 -13.63 11.52
N PHE A 146 15.66 -12.59 10.68
CA PHE A 146 16.76 -11.65 10.49
C PHE A 146 17.10 -10.85 11.74
N LEU A 147 16.10 -10.59 12.59
CA LEU A 147 16.30 -9.94 13.87
C LEU A 147 16.82 -10.88 14.97
N GLY A 148 16.90 -12.18 14.71
CA GLY A 148 17.33 -13.19 15.68
C GLY A 148 16.23 -13.63 16.65
N TYR A 149 14.97 -13.31 16.36
CA TYR A 149 13.81 -13.79 17.11
C TYR A 149 13.25 -15.09 16.52
N ASP A 150 12.42 -15.78 17.31
CA ASP A 150 11.71 -16.98 16.86
C ASP A 150 10.77 -16.65 15.68
N PRO A 151 10.94 -17.26 14.50
CA PRO A 151 10.07 -17.06 13.35
C PRO A 151 8.59 -17.40 13.60
N ALA A 152 8.29 -18.26 14.59
CA ALA A 152 6.92 -18.62 14.94
C ALA A 152 6.10 -17.41 15.39
N ILE A 153 6.73 -16.41 16.02
CA ILE A 153 6.06 -15.16 16.41
C ILE A 153 5.55 -14.42 15.17
N GLY A 154 6.26 -14.49 14.05
CA GLY A 154 5.85 -13.85 12.80
C GLY A 154 4.58 -14.44 12.19
N LEU A 155 4.36 -15.74 12.40
CA LEU A 155 3.12 -16.42 12.05
C LEU A 155 1.96 -15.82 12.86
N THR A 156 2.12 -15.70 14.17
CA THR A 156 1.13 -15.11 15.08
C THR A 156 0.78 -13.67 14.68
N VAL A 157 1.78 -12.85 14.38
CA VAL A 157 1.58 -11.48 13.88
C VAL A 157 0.77 -11.49 12.58
N GLY A 158 1.14 -12.32 11.61
CA GLY A 158 0.43 -12.42 10.34
C GLY A 158 -1.05 -12.82 10.52
N ILE A 159 -1.31 -13.84 11.34
CA ILE A 159 -2.68 -14.35 11.58
C ILE A 159 -3.55 -13.28 12.26
N ILE A 160 -3.07 -12.65 13.32
CA ILE A 160 -3.85 -11.63 14.05
C ILE A 160 -4.24 -10.47 13.12
N ARG A 161 -3.29 -10.00 12.30
CA ARG A 161 -3.54 -8.90 11.37
C ARG A 161 -4.52 -9.28 10.26
N ARG A 162 -4.55 -10.55 9.84
CA ARG A 162 -5.58 -11.06 8.92
C ARG A 162 -6.95 -11.09 9.56
N LEU A 163 -7.08 -11.63 10.77
CA LEU A 163 -8.34 -11.67 11.49
C LEU A 163 -8.94 -10.27 11.64
N ARG A 164 -8.11 -9.30 12.00
CA ARG A 164 -8.50 -7.89 12.03
C ARG A 164 -8.98 -7.39 10.66
N THR A 165 -8.28 -7.74 9.58
CA THR A 165 -8.68 -7.34 8.22
C THR A 165 -10.03 -7.94 7.83
N PHE A 166 -10.29 -9.21 8.17
CA PHE A 166 -11.60 -9.84 7.97
C PHE A 166 -12.69 -9.21 8.84
N ALA A 167 -12.39 -8.84 10.08
CA ALA A 167 -13.33 -8.14 10.95
C ALA A 167 -13.77 -6.80 10.33
N TRP A 168 -12.83 -5.97 9.89
CA TRP A 168 -13.14 -4.70 9.22
C TRP A 168 -13.85 -4.89 7.87
N ALA A 169 -13.47 -5.90 7.09
CA ALA A 169 -14.18 -6.22 5.85
C ALA A 169 -15.63 -6.60 6.14
N GLY A 170 -15.89 -7.43 7.16
CA GLY A 170 -17.24 -7.78 7.60
C GLY A 170 -18.06 -6.57 8.04
N ILE A 171 -17.47 -5.69 8.86
CA ILE A 171 -18.11 -4.43 9.27
C ILE A 171 -18.46 -3.57 8.05
N GLY A 172 -17.53 -3.42 7.10
CA GLY A 172 -17.77 -2.66 5.87
C GLY A 172 -18.92 -3.22 5.04
N ILE A 173 -18.98 -4.55 4.89
CA ILE A 173 -20.08 -5.23 4.17
C ILE A 173 -21.42 -5.00 4.88
N LEU A 174 -21.47 -5.10 6.21
CA LEU A 174 -22.69 -4.86 6.99
C LEU A 174 -23.20 -3.43 6.83
N ILE A 175 -22.30 -2.43 6.87
CA ILE A 175 -22.63 -1.03 6.67
C ILE A 175 -23.21 -0.82 5.26
N LEU A 176 -22.54 -1.37 4.23
CA LEU A 176 -23.01 -1.26 2.84
C LEU A 176 -24.37 -1.93 2.63
N PHE A 177 -24.57 -3.10 3.24
CA PHE A 177 -25.86 -3.81 3.16
C PHE A 177 -26.97 -3.00 3.82
N TYR A 178 -26.72 -2.45 5.02
CA TYR A 178 -27.68 -1.60 5.71
C TYR A 178 -28.02 -0.33 4.92
N ALA A 179 -27.01 0.36 4.37
CA ALA A 179 -27.21 1.53 3.51
C ALA A 179 -28.01 1.20 2.24
N GLY A 180 -27.74 0.05 1.61
CA GLY A 180 -28.49 -0.43 0.45
C GLY A 180 -29.95 -0.76 0.76
N LEU A 181 -30.21 -1.35 1.93
CA LEU A 181 -31.58 -1.64 2.40
C LEU A 181 -32.37 -0.37 2.72
N LEU A 182 -31.74 0.65 3.32
CA LEU A 182 -32.37 1.94 3.57
C LEU A 182 -32.79 2.63 2.27
N LYS A 183 -31.91 2.67 1.27
CA LYS A 183 -32.19 3.27 -0.04
C LYS A 183 -33.34 2.55 -0.78
N LYS A 184 -33.46 1.23 -0.64
CA LYS A 184 -34.57 0.45 -1.21
C LYS A 184 -35.91 0.77 -0.54
N LYS A 185 -35.91 1.09 0.76
CA LYS A 185 -37.12 1.41 1.52
C LYS A 185 -37.69 2.79 1.15
N GLU A 186 -36.83 3.77 0.91
CA GLU A 186 -37.22 5.11 0.45
C GLU A 186 -37.75 5.10 -0.99
N GLY A 187 -37.13 4.32 -1.89
CA GLY A 187 -37.61 4.16 -3.26
C GLY A 187 -38.89 3.32 -3.43
N ALA A 188 -39.35 2.64 -2.37
CA ALA A 188 -40.62 1.89 -2.37
C ALA A 188 -41.80 2.69 -1.77
N GLN A 189 -41.54 3.89 -1.24
CA GLN A 189 -42.53 4.82 -0.71
C GLN A 189 -42.82 6.00 -1.65
N GLN A 190 -42.12 6.08 -2.79
CA GLN A 190 -42.40 6.97 -3.93
C GLN A 190 -43.13 6.20 -5.02
#